data_AF-A0AAV4EU30-F1
#
_entry.id   AF-A0AAV4EU30-F1
#
_cell.length_a   1.000
_cell.length_b   1.000
_cell.length_c   1.000
_cell.angle_alpha   90.00
_cell.angle_beta   90.00
_cell.angle_gamma   90.00
#
_symmetry.space_group_name_H-M   'P 1'
#
loop_
_entity.id
_entity.type
_entity.pdbx_description
1 polymer ?
#
loop_
_entity_poly.entity_id
_entity_poly.type
_entity_poly.pdbx_seq_one_letter_code
_entity_poly.pdbx_strand_id
1 'polypeptide(L)'
;MACNLFSSLCFRATKRSLKKNHFCLPIVKLQQLNFSTTQQLRSGGIDFYDTASEAISDITDGSKLLVGGFGLCGIPENLIAALLKKNTKDLTLVSNNAGVDDFGLGLLLKQRQVKRMISSYVGENAEFERQFLSGELEVELTPQGTLAERIRAGGAGIPAFFTPTGYGTLIHKGGAPIKYNNDGSIGVASKAREIKRISSNFLQNVVIHCNFSKTP
;
A
#
# COMPACT_ATOMS: atom_id res chain seq x y z
N MET A 1 -30.41 -19.22 6.88
CA MET A 1 -31.09 -19.65 8.11
C MET A 1 -30.36 -19.03 9.29
N ALA A 2 -31.10 -18.32 10.16
CA ALA A 2 -30.77 -17.73 11.47
C ALA A 2 -29.49 -16.84 11.55
N CYS A 3 -29.51 -15.52 11.74
CA CYS A 3 -30.29 -14.62 12.62
C CYS A 3 -29.90 -14.68 14.12
N ASN A 4 -29.30 -13.58 14.59
CA ASN A 4 -29.35 -12.95 15.92
C ASN A 4 -28.98 -13.74 17.19
N LEU A 5 -27.98 -13.22 17.92
CA LEU A 5 -28.01 -13.19 19.38
C LEU A 5 -27.60 -11.82 19.95
N PHE A 6 -28.53 -11.29 20.75
CA PHE A 6 -28.57 -10.13 21.65
C PHE A 6 -27.26 -9.82 22.41
N SER A 7 -26.82 -8.57 22.57
CA SER A 7 -27.32 -7.42 23.35
C SER A 7 -26.94 -7.41 24.84
N SER A 8 -26.59 -6.20 25.31
CA SER A 8 -26.38 -5.73 26.68
C SER A 8 -24.98 -5.93 27.28
N LEU A 9 -24.24 -4.82 27.38
CA LEU A 9 -23.48 -4.54 28.59
C LEU A 9 -23.70 -3.09 29.00
N CYS A 10 -24.18 -2.98 30.23
CA CYS A 10 -24.85 -1.83 30.80
C CYS A 10 -23.85 -0.75 31.25
N PHE A 11 -24.22 0.50 31.02
CA PHE A 11 -23.56 1.70 31.53
C PHE A 11 -23.56 1.69 33.08
N ARG A 12 -22.39 1.83 33.71
CA ARG A 12 -22.30 2.18 35.14
C ARG A 12 -21.21 3.23 35.36
N ALA A 13 -21.55 4.47 35.05
CA ALA A 13 -20.73 5.63 35.40
C ALA A 13 -20.85 5.91 36.90
N THR A 14 -19.78 5.64 37.66
CA THR A 14 -19.64 6.08 39.05
C THR A 14 -18.99 7.46 39.06
N LYS A 15 -19.73 8.47 39.54
CA LYS A 15 -19.20 9.82 39.79
C LYS A 15 -18.16 9.75 40.91
N ARG A 16 -16.89 10.02 40.61
CA ARG A 16 -15.87 10.28 41.62
C ARG A 16 -15.35 11.71 41.45
N SER A 17 -15.69 12.54 42.43
CA SER A 17 -15.24 13.93 42.56
C SER A 17 -13.74 13.98 42.82
N LEU A 18 -12.98 14.68 41.97
CA LEU A 18 -11.56 14.95 42.18
C LEU A 18 -11.38 16.46 42.45
N LYS A 19 -10.82 16.76 43.62
CA LYS A 19 -10.47 18.10 44.10
C LYS A 19 -9.37 18.70 43.23
N LYS A 20 -9.55 19.96 42.81
CA LYS A 20 -8.57 20.77 42.10
C LYS A 20 -7.47 21.22 43.05
N ASN A 21 -6.23 20.79 42.82
CA ASN A 21 -5.05 21.45 43.37
C ASN A 21 -4.29 22.10 42.21
N HIS A 22 -4.13 23.42 42.30
CA HIS A 22 -3.39 24.26 41.38
C HIS A 22 -1.88 24.00 41.52
N PHE A 23 -1.24 23.55 40.44
CA PHE A 23 0.20 23.71 40.23
C PHE A 23 0.40 24.36 38.86
N CYS A 24 0.99 25.56 38.87
CA CYS A 24 1.37 26.30 37.67
C CYS A 24 2.81 25.90 37.31
N LEU A 25 2.98 25.23 36.16
CA LEU A 25 4.28 24.95 35.55
C LEU A 25 4.43 25.81 34.29
N PRO A 26 5.66 26.22 33.92
CA PRO A 26 5.90 27.20 32.87
C PRO A 26 5.44 26.68 31.51
N ILE A 27 4.76 27.56 30.77
CA ILE A 27 4.22 27.31 29.42
C ILE A 27 5.39 27.13 28.46
N VAL A 28 5.81 25.87 28.28
CA VAL A 28 6.49 25.48 27.05
C VAL A 28 5.44 25.61 25.95
N LYS A 29 5.70 26.42 24.92
CA LYS A 29 4.91 26.46 23.69
C LYS A 29 4.92 25.05 23.06
N LEU A 30 3.99 24.21 23.51
CA LEU A 30 3.51 23.09 22.72
C LEU A 30 2.82 23.73 21.51
N GLN A 31 3.51 23.76 20.38
CA GLN A 31 2.81 23.77 19.10
C GLN A 31 1.92 22.53 19.13
N GLN A 32 0.66 22.73 19.48
CA GLN A 32 -0.40 21.76 19.23
C GLN A 32 -0.40 21.54 17.72
N LEU A 33 0.26 20.48 17.27
CA LEU A 33 -0.08 19.88 16.00
C LEU A 33 -1.46 19.26 16.21
N ASN A 34 -2.47 20.09 15.97
CA ASN A 34 -3.86 19.69 15.88
C ASN A 34 -3.96 18.67 14.74
N PHE A 35 -3.81 17.38 15.04
CA PHE A 35 -4.43 16.34 14.23
C PHE A 35 -5.90 16.25 14.62
N SER A 36 -6.61 17.35 14.35
CA SER A 36 -8.04 17.34 14.16
C SER A 36 -8.25 17.27 12.65
N THR A 37 -8.55 16.08 12.13
CA THR A 37 -9.25 16.02 10.85
C THR A 37 -10.69 16.39 11.16
N THR A 38 -10.93 17.70 11.12
CA THR A 38 -12.19 18.34 10.77
C THR A 38 -13.05 17.41 9.91
N GLN A 39 -14.32 17.27 10.28
CA GLN A 39 -15.42 16.74 9.45
C GLN A 39 -15.63 17.64 8.21
N GLN A 40 -14.64 17.69 7.32
CA GLN A 40 -14.72 18.26 5.99
C GLN A 40 -14.06 17.28 5.01
N LEU A 41 -14.47 16.00 5.08
CA LEU A 41 -14.30 15.11 3.95
C LEU A 41 -15.54 15.27 3.08
N ARG A 42 -15.37 16.09 2.04
CA ARG A 42 -16.10 16.17 0.76
C ARG A 42 -17.55 15.66 0.75
N SER A 43 -18.42 16.49 0.19
CA SER A 43 -19.64 16.09 -0.53
C SER A 43 -19.36 15.15 -1.74
N GLY A 44 -18.47 14.17 -1.59
CA GLY A 44 -18.05 13.25 -2.64
C GLY A 44 -19.06 12.13 -2.77
N GLY A 45 -20.05 12.33 -3.61
CA GLY A 45 -20.89 11.24 -4.12
C GLY A 45 -20.06 10.21 -4.88
N ILE A 46 -20.68 9.08 -5.16
CA ILE A 46 -20.13 8.08 -6.09
C ILE A 46 -20.37 8.63 -7.50
N ASP A 47 -19.29 8.83 -8.25
CA ASP A 47 -19.37 9.17 -9.66
C ASP A 47 -19.41 7.89 -10.49
N PHE A 48 -20.46 7.74 -11.30
CA PHE A 48 -20.59 6.65 -12.26
C PHE A 48 -20.06 7.12 -13.61
N TYR A 49 -19.24 6.29 -14.25
CA TYR A 49 -18.66 6.55 -15.57
C TYR A 49 -19.18 5.53 -16.57
N ASP A 50 -19.50 5.97 -17.78
CA ASP A 50 -19.98 5.08 -18.85
C ASP A 50 -18.83 4.28 -19.46
N THR A 51 -17.59 4.80 -19.39
CA THR A 51 -16.41 4.14 -19.95
C THR A 51 -15.23 4.08 -18.97
N ALA A 52 -14.44 3.01 -19.08
CA ALA A 52 -13.20 2.86 -18.34
C ALA A 52 -12.18 3.99 -18.64
N SER A 53 -12.16 4.50 -19.87
CA SER A 53 -11.26 5.58 -20.31
C SER A 53 -11.53 6.89 -19.56
N GLU A 54 -12.80 7.26 -19.38
CA GLU A 54 -13.19 8.43 -18.58
C GLU A 54 -12.83 8.24 -17.11
N ALA A 55 -13.10 7.03 -16.59
CA ALA A 55 -12.79 6.68 -15.22
C ALA A 55 -11.29 6.76 -14.92
N ILE A 56 -10.38 6.65 -15.89
CA ILE A 56 -8.91 6.77 -15.66
C ILE A 56 -8.31 8.08 -16.18
N SER A 57 -9.12 9.04 -16.61
CA SER A 57 -8.68 10.26 -17.31
C SER A 57 -7.68 11.11 -16.52
N ASP A 58 -7.77 11.09 -15.19
CA ASP A 58 -6.93 11.79 -14.21
C ASP A 58 -5.58 11.11 -13.90
N ILE A 59 -5.36 9.87 -14.35
CA ILE A 59 -4.11 9.15 -14.10
C ILE A 59 -3.00 9.66 -15.03
N THR A 60 -1.95 10.28 -14.48
CA THR A 60 -0.81 10.81 -15.24
C THR A 60 0.44 9.94 -15.12
N ASP A 61 1.46 10.23 -15.93
CA ASP A 61 2.76 9.56 -15.82
C ASP A 61 3.33 9.68 -14.40
N GLY A 62 4.03 8.65 -13.94
CA GLY A 62 4.57 8.61 -12.58
C GLY A 62 3.56 8.30 -11.47
N SER A 63 2.28 8.09 -11.80
CA SER A 63 1.24 7.78 -10.81
C SER A 63 1.51 6.46 -10.07
N LYS A 64 1.18 6.44 -8.78
CA LYS A 64 1.16 5.22 -7.97
C LYS A 64 -0.25 4.66 -7.86
N LEU A 65 -0.44 3.42 -8.33
CA LEU A 65 -1.74 2.76 -8.42
C LEU A 65 -1.79 1.54 -7.51
N LEU A 66 -2.89 1.41 -6.76
CA LEU A 66 -3.25 0.14 -6.12
C LEU A 66 -4.12 -0.66 -7.08
N VAL A 67 -3.65 -1.85 -7.46
CA VAL A 67 -4.35 -2.75 -8.39
C VAL A 67 -4.73 -4.03 -7.65
N GLY A 68 -6.03 -4.33 -7.63
CA GLY A 68 -6.57 -5.55 -7.02
C GLY A 68 -6.27 -6.81 -7.84
N GLY A 69 -6.46 -7.96 -7.18
CA GLY A 69 -6.37 -9.28 -7.79
C GLY A 69 -5.41 -10.23 -7.06
N PHE A 70 -5.63 -11.53 -7.26
CA PHE A 70 -4.75 -12.61 -6.81
C PHE A 70 -4.51 -13.58 -7.98
N GLY A 71 -3.28 -13.62 -8.49
CA GLY A 71 -3.01 -14.20 -9.81
C GLY A 71 -3.85 -13.50 -10.88
N LEU A 72 -4.77 -14.22 -11.50
CA LEU A 72 -5.72 -13.70 -12.50
C LEU A 72 -7.15 -13.51 -11.95
N CYS A 73 -7.39 -13.86 -10.69
CA CYS A 73 -8.71 -13.74 -10.08
C CYS A 73 -8.92 -12.33 -9.52
N GLY A 74 -10.06 -11.70 -9.87
CA GLY A 74 -10.45 -10.38 -9.35
C GLY A 74 -9.58 -9.22 -9.86
N ILE A 75 -8.96 -9.36 -11.04
CA ILE A 75 -8.18 -8.29 -11.66
C ILE A 75 -9.11 -7.26 -12.36
N PRO A 76 -8.77 -5.96 -12.36
CA PRO A 76 -9.57 -4.93 -13.02
C PRO A 76 -9.25 -4.85 -14.53
N GLU A 77 -9.57 -5.90 -15.28
CA GLU A 77 -9.19 -6.08 -16.69
C GLU A 77 -9.58 -4.91 -17.62
N ASN A 78 -10.78 -4.34 -17.46
CA ASN A 78 -11.24 -3.21 -18.26
C ASN A 78 -10.43 -1.93 -18.00
N LEU A 79 -10.07 -1.67 -16.73
CA LEU A 79 -9.25 -0.52 -16.36
C LEU A 79 -7.79 -0.70 -16.82
N ILE A 80 -7.28 -1.93 -16.76
CA ILE A 80 -5.95 -2.27 -17.30
C ILE A 80 -5.91 -2.04 -18.80
N ALA A 81 -6.92 -2.51 -19.55
CA ALA A 81 -7.02 -2.29 -20.99
C ALA A 81 -7.13 -0.79 -21.35
N ALA A 82 -7.84 0.00 -20.53
CA ALA A 82 -7.90 1.45 -20.70
C ALA A 82 -6.53 2.11 -20.45
N LEU A 83 -5.80 1.71 -19.39
CA LEU A 83 -4.44 2.21 -19.11
C LEU A 83 -3.45 1.83 -20.20
N LEU A 84 -3.58 0.63 -20.76
CA LEU A 84 -2.77 0.15 -21.89
C LEU A 84 -2.95 1.08 -23.11
N LYS A 85 -4.20 1.42 -23.45
CA LYS A 85 -4.53 2.34 -24.55
C LYS A 85 -4.08 3.78 -24.27
N LYS A 86 -4.22 4.24 -23.02
CA LYS A 86 -3.81 5.58 -22.59
C LYS A 86 -2.29 5.77 -22.66
N ASN A 87 -1.52 4.67 -22.62
CA ASN A 87 -0.07 4.65 -22.73
C ASN A 87 0.66 5.48 -21.66
N THR A 88 0.05 5.65 -20.49
CA THR A 88 0.67 6.32 -19.32
C THR A 88 1.94 5.57 -18.90
N LYS A 89 3.02 6.30 -18.63
CA LYS A 89 4.35 5.77 -18.34
C LYS A 89 4.77 5.96 -16.89
N ASP A 90 5.88 5.34 -16.55
CA ASP A 90 6.55 5.44 -15.25
C ASP A 90 5.67 5.08 -14.04
N LEU A 91 4.70 4.20 -14.23
CA LEU A 91 3.75 3.82 -13.18
C LEU A 91 4.45 3.08 -12.05
N THR A 92 4.06 3.38 -10.82
CA THR A 92 4.35 2.53 -9.66
C THR A 92 3.12 1.73 -9.32
N LEU A 93 3.16 0.41 -9.53
CA LEU A 93 2.02 -0.46 -9.26
C LEU A 93 2.21 -1.19 -7.94
N VAL A 94 1.15 -1.22 -7.14
CA VAL A 94 1.06 -1.97 -5.89
C VAL A 94 0.02 -3.05 -6.11
N SER A 95 0.47 -4.30 -6.19
CA SER A 95 -0.38 -5.45 -6.50
C SER A 95 0.26 -6.71 -5.92
N ASN A 96 -0.54 -7.69 -5.53
CA ASN A 96 -0.02 -8.96 -5.02
C ASN A 96 0.90 -9.64 -6.05
N ASN A 97 0.46 -9.66 -7.31
CA ASN A 97 1.14 -10.28 -8.46
C ASN A 97 1.17 -9.33 -9.67
N ALA A 98 1.95 -9.71 -10.69
CA ALA A 98 2.02 -9.03 -11.98
C ALA A 98 1.08 -9.62 -13.06
N GLY A 99 0.23 -10.59 -12.73
CA GLY A 99 -0.46 -11.39 -13.74
C GLY A 99 0.51 -12.27 -14.53
N VAL A 100 0.13 -12.64 -15.76
CA VAL A 100 0.96 -13.44 -16.68
C VAL A 100 1.37 -12.61 -17.89
N ASP A 101 2.29 -13.09 -18.71
CA ASP A 101 2.87 -12.34 -19.83
C ASP A 101 1.80 -11.69 -20.74
N ASP A 102 0.73 -12.40 -21.06
CA ASP A 102 -0.33 -11.94 -21.97
C ASP A 102 -1.64 -11.53 -21.29
N PHE A 103 -1.67 -11.37 -19.95
CA PHE A 103 -2.91 -11.00 -19.26
C PHE A 103 -2.68 -10.27 -17.93
N GLY A 104 -3.58 -9.35 -17.60
CA GLY A 104 -3.47 -8.51 -16.41
C GLY A 104 -2.33 -7.50 -16.51
N LEU A 105 -1.57 -7.31 -15.43
CA LEU A 105 -0.50 -6.31 -15.38
C LEU A 105 0.70 -6.62 -16.30
N GLY A 106 0.85 -7.87 -16.75
CA GLY A 106 1.86 -8.28 -17.73
C GLY A 106 1.76 -7.51 -19.05
N LEU A 107 0.54 -7.11 -19.44
CA LEU A 107 0.31 -6.27 -20.61
C LEU A 107 0.99 -4.89 -20.48
N LEU A 108 0.93 -4.29 -19.29
CA LEU A 108 1.56 -2.99 -19.01
C LEU A 108 3.08 -3.11 -18.94
N LEU A 109 3.59 -4.25 -18.46
CA LEU A 109 5.03 -4.55 -18.45
C LEU A 109 5.57 -4.70 -19.87
N LYS A 110 4.88 -5.44 -20.74
CA LYS A 110 5.26 -5.58 -22.16
C LYS A 110 5.34 -4.23 -22.88
N GLN A 111 4.43 -3.30 -22.56
CA GLN A 111 4.45 -1.93 -23.11
C GLN A 111 5.38 -0.95 -22.36
N ARG A 112 6.19 -1.44 -21.42
CA ARG A 112 7.13 -0.64 -20.61
C ARG A 112 6.45 0.58 -19.99
N GLN A 113 5.24 0.40 -19.48
CA GLN A 113 4.48 1.46 -18.80
C GLN A 113 4.77 1.52 -17.29
N VAL A 114 5.42 0.48 -16.76
CA VAL A 114 5.67 0.31 -15.33
C VAL A 114 7.13 0.57 -15.02
N LYS A 115 7.39 1.48 -14.08
CA LYS A 115 8.73 1.74 -13.54
C LYS A 115 9.01 0.92 -12.30
N ARG A 116 8.02 0.74 -11.44
CA ARG A 116 8.17 0.06 -10.16
C ARG A 116 6.99 -0.83 -9.82
N MET A 117 7.29 -2.03 -9.32
CA MET A 117 6.33 -2.99 -8.78
C MET A 117 6.56 -3.16 -7.28
N ILE A 118 5.50 -3.05 -6.48
CA ILE A 118 5.49 -3.43 -5.06
C ILE A 118 4.58 -4.65 -4.94
N SER A 119 5.19 -5.83 -4.78
CA SER A 119 4.49 -7.12 -4.92
C SER A 119 4.98 -8.16 -3.93
N SER A 120 4.16 -9.17 -3.68
CA SER A 120 4.54 -10.28 -2.80
C SER A 120 5.14 -11.46 -3.54
N TYR A 121 4.71 -11.66 -4.78
CA TYR A 121 5.14 -12.77 -5.61
C TYR A 121 5.06 -12.42 -7.09
N VAL A 122 6.13 -12.74 -7.81
CA VAL A 122 6.37 -12.29 -9.19
C VAL A 122 6.29 -13.43 -10.22
N GLY A 123 6.08 -14.67 -9.78
CA GLY A 123 6.19 -15.85 -10.63
C GLY A 123 5.19 -15.88 -11.80
N GLU A 124 5.51 -16.74 -12.78
CA GLU A 124 4.75 -16.98 -14.02
C GLU A 124 4.71 -15.79 -15.01
N ASN A 125 5.72 -14.91 -14.96
CA ASN A 125 5.87 -13.80 -15.91
C ASN A 125 7.35 -13.65 -16.30
N ALA A 126 7.72 -14.18 -17.47
CA ALA A 126 9.12 -14.18 -17.93
C ALA A 126 9.61 -12.77 -18.28
N GLU A 127 8.71 -11.90 -18.79
CA GLU A 127 9.05 -10.52 -19.12
C GLU A 127 9.33 -9.69 -17.87
N PHE A 128 8.59 -9.93 -16.79
CA PHE A 128 8.84 -9.33 -15.49
C PHE A 128 10.25 -9.67 -15.00
N GLU A 129 10.59 -10.96 -14.99
CA GLU A 129 11.90 -11.42 -14.53
C GLU A 129 13.02 -10.83 -15.40
N ARG A 130 12.85 -10.87 -16.72
CA ARG A 130 13.79 -10.27 -17.67
C ARG A 130 14.03 -8.79 -17.39
N GLN A 131 12.96 -7.99 -17.25
CA GLN A 131 13.08 -6.55 -16.98
C GLN A 131 13.68 -6.25 -15.62
N PHE A 132 13.39 -7.06 -14.60
CA PHE A 132 13.97 -6.87 -13.28
C PHE A 132 15.49 -7.16 -13.30
N LEU A 133 15.89 -8.30 -13.86
CA LEU A 133 17.30 -8.70 -13.95
C LEU A 133 18.11 -7.82 -14.90
N SER A 134 17.50 -7.24 -15.94
CA SER A 134 18.17 -6.27 -16.82
C SER A 134 18.26 -4.85 -16.24
N GLY A 135 17.60 -4.58 -15.11
CA GLY A 135 17.57 -3.25 -14.49
C GLY A 135 16.57 -2.28 -15.13
N GLU A 136 15.69 -2.75 -16.02
CA GLU A 136 14.61 -1.96 -16.62
C GLU A 136 13.47 -1.70 -15.62
N LEU A 137 13.21 -2.65 -14.71
CA LEU A 137 12.11 -2.60 -13.74
C LEU A 137 12.61 -2.57 -12.29
N GLU A 138 11.99 -1.74 -11.46
CA GLU A 138 12.22 -1.75 -10.01
C GLU A 138 11.22 -2.66 -9.31
N VAL A 139 11.67 -3.49 -8.36
CA VAL A 139 10.81 -4.46 -7.66
C VAL A 139 11.04 -4.39 -6.15
N GLU A 140 10.02 -4.01 -5.38
CA GLU A 140 9.99 -4.11 -3.92
C GLU A 140 9.20 -5.35 -3.51
N LEU A 141 9.91 -6.45 -3.23
CA LEU A 141 9.31 -7.65 -2.68
C LEU A 141 8.83 -7.41 -1.24
N THR A 142 7.51 -7.48 -1.03
CA THR A 142 6.84 -7.23 0.25
C THR A 142 6.03 -8.47 0.65
N PRO A 143 6.23 -9.04 1.85
CA PRO A 143 5.44 -10.19 2.29
C PRO A 143 3.93 -9.93 2.15
N GLN A 144 3.16 -10.88 1.61
CA GLN A 144 1.74 -10.67 1.24
C GLN A 144 0.89 -10.11 2.39
N GLY A 145 0.99 -10.69 3.60
CA GLY A 145 0.25 -10.19 4.76
C GLY A 145 0.69 -8.78 5.17
N THR A 146 1.97 -8.45 5.00
CA THR A 146 2.48 -7.08 5.24
C THR A 146 1.98 -6.11 4.17
N LEU A 147 1.92 -6.53 2.90
CA LEU A 147 1.37 -5.72 1.81
C LEU A 147 -0.10 -5.36 2.07
N ALA A 148 -0.92 -6.36 2.39
CA ALA A 148 -2.32 -6.18 2.73
C ALA A 148 -2.51 -5.23 3.93
N GLU A 149 -1.74 -5.41 5.00
CA GLU A 149 -1.85 -4.56 6.19
C GLU A 149 -1.34 -3.14 5.94
N ARG A 150 -0.31 -2.95 5.10
CA ARG A 150 0.15 -1.61 4.66
C ARG A 150 -0.94 -0.85 3.90
N ILE A 151 -1.71 -1.55 3.05
CA ILE A 151 -2.83 -0.98 2.32
C ILE A 151 -3.97 -0.64 3.27
N ARG A 152 -4.37 -1.59 4.13
CA ARG A 152 -5.44 -1.40 5.12
C ARG A 152 -5.15 -0.23 6.05
N ALA A 153 -3.94 -0.18 6.59
CA ALA A 153 -3.49 0.88 7.49
C ALA A 153 -3.46 2.25 6.79
N GLY A 154 -3.05 2.31 5.52
CA GLY A 154 -3.10 3.53 4.70
C GLY A 154 -4.51 4.09 4.53
N GLY A 155 -5.51 3.23 4.26
CA GLY A 155 -6.93 3.62 4.19
C GLY A 155 -7.53 4.01 5.55
N ALA A 156 -7.00 3.48 6.65
CA ALA A 156 -7.45 3.78 8.01
C ALA A 156 -6.75 4.98 8.66
N GLY A 157 -5.85 5.68 7.94
CA GLY A 157 -5.10 6.82 8.48
C GLY A 157 -4.04 6.44 9.53
N ILE A 158 -3.59 5.18 9.54
CA ILE A 158 -2.53 4.70 10.43
C ILE A 158 -1.19 4.85 9.69
N PRO A 159 -0.19 5.61 10.21
CA PRO A 159 1.03 5.91 9.45
C PRO A 159 2.04 4.75 9.43
N ALA A 160 2.04 3.90 10.45
CA ALA A 160 2.91 2.74 10.56
C ALA A 160 2.34 1.71 11.55
N PHE A 161 2.75 0.45 11.40
CA PHE A 161 2.39 -0.64 12.31
C PHE A 161 3.58 -1.60 12.52
N PHE A 162 3.50 -2.45 13.52
CA PHE A 162 4.50 -3.47 13.81
C PHE A 162 3.98 -4.87 13.44
N THR A 163 4.81 -5.71 12.81
CA THR A 163 4.50 -7.11 12.51
C THR A 163 5.74 -8.00 12.72
N PRO A 164 5.60 -9.25 13.18
CA PRO A 164 6.72 -10.18 13.28
C PRO A 164 7.18 -10.69 11.89
N THR A 165 6.36 -10.51 10.85
CA THR A 165 6.63 -10.98 9.49
C THR A 165 7.92 -10.38 8.93
N GLY A 166 8.84 -11.23 8.49
CA GLY A 166 10.12 -10.83 7.91
C GLY A 166 11.23 -10.56 8.91
N TYR A 167 10.99 -10.70 10.22
CA TYR A 167 12.04 -10.54 11.22
C TYR A 167 13.20 -11.51 10.93
N GLY A 168 14.44 -10.99 10.97
CA GLY A 168 15.66 -11.76 10.70
C GLY A 168 15.97 -12.03 9.22
N THR A 169 15.07 -11.70 8.28
CA THR A 169 15.26 -11.89 6.84
C THR A 169 15.82 -10.64 6.15
N LEU A 170 16.00 -10.67 4.82
CA LEU A 170 16.37 -9.50 4.01
C LEU A 170 15.32 -8.37 4.06
N ILE A 171 14.06 -8.68 4.36
CA ILE A 171 13.01 -7.67 4.56
C ILE A 171 13.32 -6.80 5.79
N HIS A 172 13.85 -7.43 6.84
CA HIS A 172 14.29 -6.76 8.06
C HIS A 172 15.64 -6.08 7.87
N LYS A 173 16.65 -6.87 7.48
CA LYS A 173 18.06 -6.46 7.48
C LYS A 173 18.37 -5.42 6.39
N GLY A 174 17.51 -5.29 5.39
CA GLY A 174 17.80 -4.54 4.18
C GLY A 174 18.75 -5.33 3.27
N GLY A 175 19.16 -4.70 2.17
CA GLY A 175 20.08 -5.29 1.20
C GLY A 175 19.42 -6.14 0.11
N ALA A 176 18.09 -6.32 0.12
CA ALA A 176 17.40 -6.99 -0.97
C ALA A 176 17.48 -6.14 -2.25
N PRO A 177 17.71 -6.72 -3.43
CA PRO A 177 17.75 -5.97 -4.68
C PRO A 177 16.36 -5.38 -4.97
N ILE A 178 16.30 -4.06 -5.11
CA ILE A 178 15.14 -3.33 -5.64
C ILE A 178 15.34 -3.04 -7.13
N LYS A 179 16.56 -2.78 -7.55
CA LYS A 179 16.91 -2.55 -8.95
C LYS A 179 18.31 -3.09 -9.22
N TYR A 180 18.47 -3.80 -10.33
CA TYR A 180 19.79 -4.19 -10.84
C TYR A 180 20.35 -3.12 -11.78
N ASN A 181 21.68 -3.10 -11.89
CA ASN A 181 22.39 -2.41 -12.96
C ASN A 181 22.55 -3.36 -14.16
N ASN A 182 22.93 -2.82 -15.32
CA ASN A 182 23.15 -3.61 -16.54
C ASN A 182 24.25 -4.67 -16.41
N ASP A 183 25.16 -4.52 -15.44
CA ASP A 183 26.24 -5.46 -15.14
C ASP A 183 25.82 -6.58 -14.16
N GLY A 184 24.56 -6.60 -13.72
CA GLY A 184 24.02 -7.53 -12.74
C GLY A 184 24.32 -7.17 -11.28
N SER A 185 25.03 -6.08 -11.01
CA SER A 185 25.22 -5.56 -9.65
C SER A 185 23.93 -4.94 -9.11
N ILE A 186 23.81 -4.86 -7.78
CA ILE A 186 22.65 -4.24 -7.13
C ILE A 186 22.79 -2.71 -7.25
N GLY A 187 21.97 -2.09 -8.09
CA GLY A 187 21.93 -0.63 -8.25
C GLY A 187 21.15 0.06 -7.13
N VAL A 188 20.03 -0.53 -6.71
CA VAL A 188 19.23 -0.04 -5.57
C VAL A 188 18.92 -1.21 -4.64
N ALA A 189 19.28 -1.05 -3.36
CA ALA A 189 19.01 -2.05 -2.33
C ALA A 189 17.91 -1.58 -1.37
N SER A 190 17.21 -2.54 -0.76
CA SER A 190 16.20 -2.28 0.26
C SER A 190 16.84 -1.74 1.55
N LYS A 191 16.11 -0.85 2.22
CA LYS A 191 16.52 -0.30 3.51
C LYS A 191 16.18 -1.26 4.65
N ALA A 192 16.99 -1.26 5.70
CA ALA A 192 16.67 -1.95 6.93
C ALA A 192 15.41 -1.35 7.59
N ARG A 193 14.65 -2.18 8.30
CA ARG A 193 13.43 -1.78 9.02
C ARG A 193 13.69 -1.72 10.54
N GLU A 194 13.07 -0.75 11.20
CA GLU A 194 13.17 -0.59 12.66
C GLU A 194 12.58 -1.80 13.38
N ILE A 195 13.23 -2.23 14.47
CA ILE A 195 12.75 -3.31 15.34
C ILE A 195 12.26 -2.71 16.65
N LYS A 196 11.11 -3.19 17.12
CA LYS A 196 10.67 -2.96 18.50
C LYS A 196 10.27 -4.28 19.14
N ARG A 197 10.74 -4.49 20.38
CA ARG A 197 10.33 -5.65 21.18
C ARG A 197 9.07 -5.31 21.96
N ILE A 198 7.98 -5.99 21.64
CA ILE A 198 6.69 -5.86 22.34
C ILE A 198 6.28 -7.29 22.67
N SER A 199 6.77 -7.83 23.80
CA SER A 199 6.83 -9.28 24.12
C SER A 199 7.87 -10.07 23.29
N SER A 200 7.67 -10.21 21.98
CA SER A 200 8.62 -10.75 20.99
C SER A 200 9.16 -9.66 20.06
N ASN A 201 9.99 -10.00 19.07
CA ASN A 201 10.59 -9.01 18.16
C ASN A 201 9.66 -8.71 16.97
N PHE A 202 9.32 -7.44 16.76
CA PHE A 202 8.47 -6.98 15.67
C PHE A 202 9.20 -5.95 14.81
N LEU A 203 8.92 -5.96 13.51
CA LEU A 203 9.40 -4.98 12.55
C LEU A 203 8.38 -3.88 12.31
N GLN A 204 8.86 -2.64 12.27
CA GLN A 204 8.06 -1.50 11.85
C GLN A 204 7.86 -1.52 10.33
N ASN A 205 6.62 -1.31 9.92
CA ASN A 205 6.21 -1.20 8.53
C ASN A 205 5.49 0.12 8.30
N VAL A 206 5.97 0.87 7.31
CA VAL A 206 5.36 2.12 6.85
C VAL A 206 4.27 1.79 5.84
N VAL A 207 3.13 2.49 5.95
CA VAL A 207 1.99 2.28 5.06
C VAL A 207 2.27 2.70 3.62
N ILE A 208 1.45 2.17 2.72
CA ILE A 208 1.50 2.53 1.30
C ILE A 208 0.36 3.52 1.04
N HIS A 209 0.71 4.72 0.60
CA HIS A 209 -0.23 5.67 0.01
C HIS A 209 -0.09 5.62 -1.51
N CYS A 210 -1.20 5.31 -2.19
CA CYS A 210 -1.35 5.36 -3.64
C CYS A 210 -2.10 6.63 -4.05
N ASN A 211 -1.82 7.13 -5.26
CA ASN A 211 -2.56 8.25 -5.85
C ASN A 211 -3.98 7.82 -6.23
N PHE A 212 -4.12 6.58 -6.73
CA PHE A 212 -5.39 6.06 -7.20
C PHE A 212 -5.62 4.61 -6.76
N SER A 213 -6.87 4.31 -6.48
CA SER A 213 -7.46 2.97 -6.45
C SER A 213 -8.86 3.12 -7.02
N LYS A 214 -9.13 2.48 -8.15
CA LYS A 214 -10.45 2.47 -8.78
C LYS A 214 -10.91 1.02 -8.87
N THR A 215 -12.09 0.74 -8.35
CA THR A 215 -12.72 -0.57 -8.45
C THR A 215 -13.56 -0.62 -9.72
N PRO A 216 -13.65 -1.79 -10.38
CA PRO A 216 -14.59 -1.99 -11.48
C PRO A 216 -16.05 -1.82 -11.03
#